data_AF-A0AAV3ISM9-F1
#
_entry.id   AF-A0AAV3ISM9-F1
#
_cell.length_a   1.000
_cell.length_b   1.000
_cell.length_c   1.000
_cell.angle_alpha   90.00
_cell.angle_beta   90.00
_cell.angle_gamma   90.00
#
_symmetry.space_group_name_H-M   'P 1'
#
loop_
_entity.id
_entity.type
_entity.pdbx_description
1 polymer ?
#
loop_
_entity_poly.entity_id
_entity_poly.type
_entity_poly.pdbx_seq_one_letter_code
_entity_poly.pdbx_strand_id
1 'polypeptide(L)'
;MEMEKAKKRGRPAQLLQRAELHAFVDFLLENNRRTELQNQVIDALEAEDFNFEMLSEAQKILVKETLKPYREHLKLQLLFDELSKNPRRTEYEAKFIELFHAYQDNQLGIAELNILKTMCTRYLNFKAQKLQYADLELYLSQIQKKDAGKKRKAENNRKYQLGGAVIAAYKELGLNIDTLTPDQVRKAIVGNKRIINKIEKSIIFEQIDMDLDTLYFRWPIFLKVIDKLAMIEYEGEVVPEYIKEIYLALSECKAGKK
;
A
#
# COMPACT_ATOMS: atom_id res chain seq x y z
N MET A 1 19.49 47.18 17.05
CA MET A 1 19.88 45.76 16.93
C MET A 1 20.54 45.39 18.25
N GLU A 2 19.79 44.79 19.18
CA GLU A 2 20.35 44.21 20.41
C GLU A 2 19.82 42.79 20.55
N MET A 3 20.75 41.83 20.59
CA MET A 3 20.46 40.42 20.83
C MET A 3 20.15 40.19 22.31
N GLU A 4 18.90 39.88 22.64
CA GLU A 4 18.53 39.46 23.99
C GLU A 4 19.11 38.07 24.32
N LYS A 5 19.85 38.00 25.43
CA LYS A 5 20.49 36.78 25.94
C LYS A 5 19.46 35.78 26.47
N ALA A 6 19.72 34.50 26.21
CA ALA A 6 18.97 33.37 26.74
C ALA A 6 18.95 33.34 28.29
N LYS A 7 17.76 33.40 28.89
CA LYS A 7 17.54 33.19 30.34
C LYS A 7 17.21 31.72 30.66
N LYS A 8 17.86 31.22 31.72
CA LYS A 8 17.87 29.85 32.23
C LYS A 8 16.52 29.37 32.80
N ARG A 9 16.37 28.04 32.77
CA ARG A 9 15.32 27.16 33.31
C ARG A 9 14.68 27.63 34.62
N GLY A 10 13.34 27.61 34.66
CA GLY A 10 12.53 27.78 35.87
C GLY A 10 11.23 28.59 35.73
N ARG A 11 10.70 28.84 34.51
CA ARG A 11 9.45 29.61 34.35
C ARG A 11 8.19 28.74 34.40
N PRO A 12 7.16 29.10 35.19
CA PRO A 12 5.82 28.52 35.06
C PRO A 12 5.25 28.88 33.67
N ALA A 13 4.52 27.93 33.06
CA ALA A 13 3.76 28.00 31.80
C ALA A 13 3.90 29.31 30.97
N GLN A 14 4.93 29.35 30.12
CA GLN A 14 5.02 30.04 28.81
C GLN A 14 4.15 31.31 28.62
N LEU A 15 4.76 32.49 28.78
CA LEU A 15 4.39 33.67 27.99
C LEU A 15 4.57 33.29 26.51
N LEU A 16 3.47 33.12 25.78
CA LEU A 16 3.52 32.96 24.33
C LEU A 16 3.98 34.29 23.75
N GLN A 17 5.15 34.30 23.12
CA GLN A 17 5.64 35.54 22.51
C GLN A 17 4.75 35.89 21.32
N ARG A 18 4.63 37.18 21.00
CA ARG A 18 3.85 37.65 19.86
C ARG A 18 4.19 36.91 18.56
N ALA A 19 5.49 36.69 18.30
CA ALA A 19 5.96 35.92 17.15
C ALA A 19 5.51 34.45 17.16
N GLU A 20 5.45 33.81 18.34
CA GLU A 20 4.96 32.43 18.48
C GLU A 20 3.45 32.32 18.21
N LEU A 21 2.68 33.38 18.55
CA LEU A 21 1.24 33.45 18.29
C LEU A 21 0.94 33.70 16.82
N HIS A 22 1.73 34.53 16.14
CA HIS A 22 1.65 34.69 14.68
C HIS A 22 1.90 33.35 13.97
N ALA A 23 3.00 32.68 14.28
CA ALA A 23 3.32 31.38 13.69
C ALA A 23 2.27 30.29 14.04
N PHE A 24 1.64 30.39 15.22
CA PHE A 24 0.53 29.53 15.59
C PHE A 24 -0.72 29.77 14.73
N VAL A 25 -1.08 31.03 14.47
CA VAL A 25 -2.21 31.36 13.59
C VAL A 25 -1.92 30.93 12.16
N ASP A 26 -0.70 31.15 11.65
CA ASP A 26 -0.28 30.67 10.33
C ASP A 26 -0.47 29.14 10.20
N PHE A 27 -0.02 28.38 11.21
CA PHE A 27 -0.24 26.93 11.27
C PHE A 27 -1.73 26.54 11.25
N LEU A 28 -2.61 27.30 11.93
CA LEU A 28 -4.04 27.05 11.87
C LEU A 28 -4.62 27.38 10.49
N LEU A 29 -4.14 28.44 9.83
CA LEU A 29 -4.58 28.88 8.51
C LEU A 29 -4.17 27.91 7.40
N GLU A 30 -3.03 27.24 7.53
CA GLU A 30 -2.57 26.18 6.62
C GLU A 30 -3.48 24.94 6.63
N ASN A 31 -4.25 24.72 7.70
CA ASN A 31 -5.22 23.64 7.75
C ASN A 31 -6.49 24.00 6.96
N ASN A 32 -6.73 23.31 5.84
CA ASN A 32 -7.92 23.51 4.99
C ASN A 32 -9.24 23.11 5.66
N ARG A 33 -9.22 22.38 6.79
CA ARG A 33 -10.41 21.96 7.55
C ARG A 33 -10.35 22.48 8.98
N ARG A 34 -10.44 23.81 9.13
CA ARG A 34 -10.51 24.45 10.45
C ARG A 34 -11.81 24.17 11.17
N THR A 35 -11.74 23.98 12.48
CA THR A 35 -12.93 23.89 13.35
C THR A 35 -13.44 25.28 13.74
N GLU A 36 -14.69 25.38 14.18
CA GLU A 36 -15.24 26.63 14.72
C GLU A 36 -14.39 27.17 15.88
N LEU A 37 -13.89 26.29 16.74
CA LEU A 37 -12.97 26.63 17.83
C LEU A 37 -11.67 27.25 17.31
N GLN A 38 -11.10 26.71 16.23
CA GLN A 38 -9.88 27.26 15.63
C GLN A 38 -10.12 28.65 15.04
N ASN A 39 -11.25 28.87 14.38
CA ASN A 39 -11.61 30.19 13.86
C ASN A 39 -11.80 31.21 14.99
N GLN A 40 -12.52 30.83 16.06
CA GLN A 40 -12.69 31.70 17.25
C GLN A 40 -11.36 32.10 17.90
N VAL A 41 -10.39 31.19 17.90
CA VAL A 41 -9.05 31.45 18.44
C VAL A 41 -8.26 32.41 17.54
N ILE A 42 -8.37 32.28 16.21
CA ILE A 42 -7.75 33.21 15.26
C ILE A 42 -8.34 34.61 15.45
N ASP A 43 -9.67 34.73 15.42
CA ASP A 43 -10.35 36.03 15.56
C ASP A 43 -9.99 36.73 16.88
N ALA A 44 -9.92 35.97 17.98
CA ALA A 44 -9.56 36.49 19.29
C ALA A 44 -8.10 36.98 19.34
N LEU A 45 -7.17 36.26 18.70
CA LEU A 45 -5.76 36.65 18.66
C LEU A 45 -5.52 37.84 17.74
N GLU A 46 -6.22 37.94 16.62
CA GLU A 46 -6.13 39.08 15.69
C GLU A 46 -6.72 40.35 16.29
N ALA A 47 -7.87 40.26 16.98
CA ALA A 47 -8.52 41.40 17.62
C ALA A 47 -7.65 42.08 18.68
N GLU A 48 -6.83 41.31 19.40
CA GLU A 48 -5.94 41.80 20.46
C GLU A 48 -4.49 41.99 19.98
N ASP A 49 -4.26 42.10 18.67
CA ASP A 49 -2.93 42.28 18.06
C ASP A 49 -1.87 41.28 18.58
N PHE A 50 -2.30 40.02 18.72
CA PHE A 50 -1.49 38.91 19.21
C PHE A 50 -0.92 39.14 20.62
N ASN A 51 -1.62 39.91 21.45
CA ASN A 51 -1.30 40.11 22.86
C ASN A 51 -2.08 39.13 23.75
N PHE A 52 -1.44 38.01 24.10
CA PHE A 52 -2.06 36.96 24.91
C PHE A 52 -2.59 37.44 26.27
N GLU A 53 -1.99 38.47 26.87
CA GLU A 53 -2.41 38.95 28.19
C GLU A 53 -3.73 39.73 28.16
N MET A 54 -4.05 40.37 27.02
CA MET A 54 -5.28 41.15 26.83
C MET A 54 -6.51 40.27 26.55
N LEU A 55 -6.31 39.00 26.24
CA LEU A 55 -7.39 38.04 26.08
C LEU A 55 -8.14 37.83 27.40
N SER A 56 -9.46 37.61 27.31
CA SER A 56 -10.25 37.14 28.45
C SER A 56 -9.78 35.75 28.91
N GLU A 57 -10.02 35.41 30.18
CA GLU A 57 -9.65 34.09 30.72
C GLU A 57 -10.27 32.92 29.94
N ALA A 58 -11.49 33.10 29.42
CA ALA A 58 -12.12 32.12 28.54
C ALA A 58 -11.34 31.94 27.23
N GLN A 59 -10.97 33.03 26.55
CA GLN A 59 -10.16 32.98 25.32
C GLN A 59 -8.77 32.38 25.59
N LYS A 60 -8.13 32.72 26.72
CA LYS A 60 -6.84 32.12 27.11
C LYS A 60 -6.91 30.60 27.25
N ILE A 61 -8.03 30.06 27.75
CA ILE A 61 -8.25 28.60 27.85
C ILE A 61 -8.37 27.99 26.45
N LEU A 62 -9.17 28.58 25.57
CA LEU A 62 -9.37 28.09 24.19
C LEU A 62 -8.06 28.10 23.38
N VAL A 63 -7.28 29.17 23.49
CA VAL A 63 -5.94 29.28 22.89
C VAL A 63 -5.03 28.17 23.42
N LYS A 64 -5.00 27.92 24.74
CA LYS A 64 -4.17 26.85 25.33
C LYS A 64 -4.58 25.45 24.87
N GLU A 65 -5.86 25.21 24.64
CA GLU A 65 -6.36 23.93 24.14
C GLU A 65 -5.95 23.70 22.68
N THR A 66 -6.18 24.70 21.83
CA THR A 66 -5.84 24.67 20.40
C THR A 66 -4.34 24.74 20.11
N LEU A 67 -3.53 25.19 21.09
CA LEU A 67 -2.07 25.18 21.00
C LEU A 67 -1.44 23.78 21.07
N LYS A 68 -2.13 22.77 21.62
CA LYS A 68 -1.53 21.44 21.80
C LYS A 68 -1.02 20.82 20.49
N PRO A 69 -1.81 20.76 19.40
CA PRO A 69 -1.34 20.23 18.12
C PRO A 69 -0.19 21.06 17.53
N TYR A 70 -0.24 22.38 17.66
CA TYR A 70 0.84 23.25 17.20
C TYR A 70 2.15 23.01 17.95
N ARG A 71 2.11 22.84 19.28
CA ARG A 71 3.30 22.51 20.07
C ARG A 71 3.91 21.17 19.69
N GLU A 72 3.08 20.21 19.30
CA GLU A 72 3.57 18.93 18.77
C GLU A 72 4.22 19.12 17.40
N HIS A 73 3.58 19.85 16.50
CA HIS A 73 4.14 20.20 15.19
C HIS A 73 5.49 20.92 15.31
N LEU A 74 5.56 21.95 16.15
CA LEU A 74 6.77 22.73 16.38
C LEU A 74 7.93 21.86 16.90
N LYS A 75 7.66 20.89 17.77
CA LYS A 75 8.69 19.94 18.22
C LYS A 75 9.24 19.09 17.08
N LEU A 76 8.36 18.61 16.19
CA LEU A 76 8.76 17.84 15.02
C LEU A 76 9.59 18.70 14.06
N GLN A 77 9.14 19.93 13.79
CA GLN A 77 9.80 20.88 12.92
C GLN A 77 11.18 21.28 13.43
N LEU A 78 11.31 21.60 14.72
CA LEU A 78 12.61 21.92 15.32
C LEU A 78 13.62 20.77 15.21
N LEU A 79 13.16 19.53 15.42
CA LEU A 79 14.01 18.36 15.23
C LEU A 79 14.38 18.17 13.76
N PHE A 80 13.42 18.35 12.85
CA PHE A 80 13.67 18.28 11.42
C PHE A 80 14.72 19.32 10.98
N ASP A 81 14.60 20.57 11.43
CA ASP A 81 15.54 21.64 11.11
C ASP A 81 16.94 21.36 11.64
N GLU A 82 17.03 20.78 12.84
CA GLU A 82 18.30 20.34 13.43
C GLU A 82 18.95 19.23 12.59
N LEU A 83 18.20 18.18 12.28
CA LEU A 83 18.70 17.02 11.54
C LEU A 83 19.00 17.35 10.07
N SER A 84 18.25 18.28 9.49
CA SER A 84 18.42 18.70 8.10
C SER A 84 19.76 19.39 7.88
N LYS A 85 20.27 20.11 8.90
CA LYS A 85 21.58 20.77 8.87
C LYS A 85 22.75 19.80 9.03
N ASN A 86 22.51 18.57 9.48
CA ASN A 86 23.55 17.58 9.67
C ASN A 86 23.85 16.83 8.34
N PRO A 87 25.07 16.90 7.79
CA PRO A 87 25.44 16.22 6.55
C PRO A 87 25.66 14.70 6.73
N ARG A 88 25.90 14.22 7.96
CA ARG A 88 26.05 12.79 8.26
C ARG A 88 24.91 12.33 9.14
N ARG A 89 23.89 11.76 8.51
CA ARG A 89 22.67 11.29 9.17
C ARG A 89 22.73 9.79 9.39
N THR A 90 22.27 9.35 10.55
CA THR A 90 22.01 7.94 10.84
C THR A 90 20.77 7.46 10.08
N GLU A 91 20.58 6.14 9.96
CA GLU A 91 19.37 5.57 9.35
C GLU A 91 18.09 6.04 10.06
N TYR A 92 18.16 6.20 11.39
CA TYR A 92 17.06 6.71 12.19
C TYR A 92 16.66 8.14 11.81
N GLU A 93 17.65 9.02 11.69
CA GLU A 93 17.46 10.43 11.35
C GLU A 93 16.98 10.59 9.91
N ALA A 94 17.53 9.80 8.99
CA ALA A 94 17.06 9.75 7.61
C ALA A 94 15.59 9.31 7.53
N LYS A 95 15.18 8.28 8.28
CA LYS A 95 13.79 7.83 8.31
C LYS A 95 12.86 8.85 8.96
N PHE A 96 13.31 9.54 10.01
CA PHE A 96 12.55 10.63 10.61
C PHE A 96 12.26 11.74 9.60
N ILE A 97 13.27 12.17 8.85
CA ILE A 97 13.16 13.20 7.81
C ILE A 97 12.20 12.78 6.70
N GLU A 98 12.29 11.53 6.22
CA GLU A 98 11.37 10.96 5.23
C GLU A 98 9.91 11.02 5.72
N LEU A 99 9.65 10.56 6.95
CA LEU A 99 8.32 10.60 7.55
C LEU A 99 7.84 12.05 7.78
N PHE A 100 8.74 12.97 8.13
CA PHE A 100 8.38 14.37 8.32
C PHE A 100 7.98 15.06 7.00
N HIS A 101 8.67 14.77 5.89
CA HIS A 101 8.23 15.26 4.58
C HIS A 101 6.84 14.75 4.21
N ALA A 102 6.59 13.44 4.37
CA ALA A 102 5.26 12.88 4.15
C ALA A 102 4.20 13.47 5.10
N TYR A 103 4.59 13.90 6.30
CA TYR A 103 3.71 14.61 7.23
C TYR A 103 3.35 16.02 6.72
N GLN A 104 4.31 16.79 6.21
CA GLN A 104 4.07 18.11 5.61
C GLN A 104 3.15 18.01 4.38
N ASP A 105 3.32 16.97 3.58
CA ASP A 105 2.49 16.73 2.39
C ASP A 105 1.11 16.14 2.70
N ASN A 106 0.74 15.98 3.98
CA ASN A 106 -0.49 15.32 4.44
C ASN A 106 -0.69 13.89 3.90
N GLN A 107 0.41 13.16 3.66
CA GLN A 107 0.39 11.80 3.11
C GLN A 107 0.47 10.69 4.17
N LEU A 108 0.75 11.04 5.43
CA LEU A 108 0.83 10.05 6.50
C LEU A 108 -0.55 9.58 6.97
N GLY A 109 -0.72 8.27 7.08
CA GLY A 109 -1.81 7.67 7.85
C GLY A 109 -1.60 7.84 9.37
N ILE A 110 -2.66 7.60 10.15
CA ILE A 110 -2.65 7.71 11.63
C ILE A 110 -1.51 6.88 12.26
N ALA A 111 -1.25 5.69 11.73
CA ALA A 111 -0.20 4.81 12.24
C ALA A 111 1.21 5.39 12.04
N GLU A 112 1.46 5.99 10.88
CA GLU A 112 2.76 6.55 10.51
C GLU A 112 3.00 7.88 11.22
N LEU A 113 1.95 8.69 11.40
CA LEU A 113 2.00 9.89 12.24
C LEU A 113 2.38 9.55 13.69
N ASN A 114 1.82 8.47 14.25
CA ASN A 114 2.19 8.01 15.59
C ASN A 114 3.63 7.51 15.65
N ILE A 115 4.13 6.86 14.59
CA ILE A 115 5.54 6.47 14.49
C ILE A 115 6.42 7.72 14.48
N LEU A 116 6.12 8.72 13.66
CA LEU A 116 6.85 9.99 13.59
C LEU A 116 6.92 10.70 14.96
N LYS A 117 5.78 10.83 15.65
CA LYS A 117 5.70 11.42 17.00
C LYS A 117 6.53 10.64 18.02
N THR A 118 6.47 9.32 17.97
CA THR A 118 7.25 8.45 18.87
C THR A 118 8.74 8.57 18.57
N MET A 119 9.12 8.64 17.29
CA MET A 119 10.50 8.81 16.88
C MET A 119 11.08 10.12 17.39
N CYS A 120 10.37 11.23 17.21
CA CYS A 120 10.79 12.52 17.76
C CYS A 120 10.99 12.46 19.27
N THR A 121 10.03 11.91 20.00
CA THR A 121 10.10 11.82 21.47
C THR A 121 11.30 10.99 21.93
N ARG A 122 11.53 9.84 21.28
CA ARG A 122 12.67 8.97 21.60
C ARG A 122 14.00 9.64 21.29
N TYR A 123 14.13 10.32 20.15
CA TYR A 123 15.34 11.05 19.80
C TYR A 123 15.65 12.17 20.81
N LEU A 124 14.65 12.96 21.20
CA LEU A 124 14.84 14.01 22.19
C LEU A 124 15.22 13.45 23.57
N ASN A 125 14.61 12.34 23.99
CA ASN A 125 14.98 11.64 25.22
C ASN A 125 16.40 11.06 25.16
N PHE A 126 16.77 10.47 24.01
CA PHE A 126 18.10 9.96 23.74
C PHE A 126 19.17 11.05 23.88
N LYS A 127 18.95 12.20 23.24
CA LYS A 127 19.80 13.39 23.31
C LYS A 127 19.90 13.93 24.75
N ALA A 128 18.79 13.95 25.49
CA ALA A 128 18.75 14.41 26.88
C ALA A 128 19.50 13.46 27.84
N GLN A 129 19.45 12.15 27.60
CA GLN A 129 20.02 11.12 28.47
C GLN A 129 21.45 10.70 28.06
N LYS A 130 22.00 11.22 26.95
CA LYS A 130 23.33 10.86 26.40
C LYS A 130 23.51 9.33 26.23
N LEU A 131 22.44 8.65 25.83
CA LEU A 131 22.43 7.20 25.58
C LEU A 131 23.30 6.83 24.35
N GLN A 132 23.57 5.54 24.15
CA GLN A 132 24.36 5.05 23.00
C GLN A 132 23.48 4.84 21.76
N TYR A 133 23.93 5.30 20.59
CA TYR A 133 23.16 5.30 19.32
C TYR A 133 22.53 3.95 18.94
N ALA A 134 23.06 2.83 19.44
CA ALA A 134 22.53 1.48 19.30
C ALA A 134 21.04 1.35 19.71
N ASP A 135 20.58 2.12 20.71
CA ASP A 135 19.20 2.05 21.19
C ASP A 135 18.18 2.62 20.18
N LEU A 136 18.58 3.64 19.41
CA LEU A 136 17.75 4.21 18.34
C LEU A 136 17.66 3.27 17.14
N GLU A 137 18.78 2.67 16.73
CA GLU A 137 18.82 1.68 15.64
C GLU A 137 18.02 0.42 15.98
N LEU A 138 18.10 -0.05 17.23
CA LEU A 138 17.31 -1.18 17.69
C LEU A 138 15.80 -0.91 17.56
N TYR A 139 15.35 0.30 17.91
CA TYR A 139 13.95 0.69 17.74
C TYR A 139 13.52 0.76 16.27
N LEU A 140 14.36 1.33 15.40
CA LEU A 140 14.09 1.35 13.96
C LEU A 140 13.96 -0.08 13.40
N SER A 141 14.85 -0.99 13.81
CA SER A 141 14.80 -2.41 13.45
C SER A 141 13.50 -3.07 13.90
N GLN A 142 13.01 -2.75 15.10
CA GLN A 142 11.74 -3.29 15.62
C GLN A 142 10.53 -2.83 14.79
N ILE A 143 10.49 -1.55 14.38
CA ILE A 143 9.43 -1.04 13.49
C ILE A 143 9.44 -1.79 12.17
N GLN A 144 10.61 -1.87 11.52
CA GLN A 144 10.78 -2.53 10.23
C GLN A 144 10.39 -4.02 10.28
N LYS A 145 10.78 -4.74 11.35
CA LYS A 145 10.38 -6.14 11.57
C LYS A 145 8.87 -6.31 11.72
N LYS A 146 8.19 -5.39 12.41
CA LYS A 146 6.74 -5.43 12.60
C LYS A 146 5.99 -5.25 11.29
N ASP A 147 6.43 -4.33 10.44
CA ASP A 147 5.80 -4.08 9.13
C ASP A 147 6.06 -5.22 8.14
N ALA A 148 7.27 -5.78 8.13
CA ALA A 148 7.57 -7.00 7.38
C ALA A 148 6.68 -8.18 7.82
N GLY A 149 6.43 -8.33 9.13
CA GLY A 149 5.53 -9.34 9.68
C GLY A 149 4.08 -9.17 9.21
N LYS A 150 3.57 -7.93 9.19
CA LYS A 150 2.22 -7.64 8.65
C LYS A 150 2.10 -7.98 7.17
N LYS A 151 3.09 -7.63 6.36
CA LYS A 151 3.11 -7.94 4.92
C LYS A 151 3.09 -9.45 4.67
N ARG A 152 3.91 -10.22 5.40
CA ARG A 152 3.91 -11.69 5.34
C ARG A 152 2.57 -12.30 5.74
N LYS A 153 1.91 -11.76 6.78
CA LYS A 153 0.59 -12.23 7.22
C LYS A 153 -0.50 -11.98 6.16
N ALA A 154 -0.49 -10.81 5.53
CA ALA A 154 -1.43 -10.47 4.45
C ALA A 154 -1.22 -11.37 3.22
N GLU A 155 0.03 -11.60 2.82
CA GLU A 155 0.36 -12.48 1.70
C GLU A 155 -0.06 -13.94 1.98
N ASN A 156 0.20 -14.44 3.18
CA ASN A 156 -0.21 -15.78 3.58
C ASN A 156 -1.74 -15.93 3.59
N ASN A 157 -2.46 -14.95 4.15
CA ASN A 157 -3.93 -14.95 4.10
C ASN A 157 -4.45 -15.00 2.66
N ARG A 158 -3.85 -14.24 1.74
CA ARG A 158 -4.23 -14.27 0.33
C ARG A 158 -3.96 -15.63 -0.32
N LYS A 159 -2.83 -16.26 -0.02
CA LYS A 159 -2.51 -17.63 -0.49
C LYS A 159 -3.54 -18.65 -0.01
N TYR A 160 -3.96 -18.57 1.26
CA TYR A 160 -5.01 -19.44 1.80
C TYR A 160 -6.37 -19.23 1.11
N GLN A 161 -6.78 -17.97 0.91
CA GLN A 161 -8.03 -17.64 0.19
C GLN A 161 -8.03 -18.19 -1.24
N LEU A 162 -6.95 -17.96 -1.98
CA LEU A 162 -6.82 -18.45 -3.35
C LEU A 162 -6.76 -19.99 -3.40
N GLY A 163 -6.04 -20.63 -2.46
CA GLY A 163 -6.03 -22.08 -2.34
C GLY A 163 -7.42 -22.66 -2.08
N GLY A 164 -8.19 -22.04 -1.19
CA GLY A 164 -9.59 -22.42 -0.93
C GLY A 164 -10.50 -22.27 -2.15
N ALA A 165 -10.34 -21.19 -2.92
CA ALA A 165 -11.10 -20.98 -4.15
C ALA A 165 -10.77 -22.03 -5.23
N VAL A 166 -9.49 -22.41 -5.38
CA VAL A 166 -9.08 -23.47 -6.30
C VAL A 166 -9.67 -24.82 -5.89
N ILE A 167 -9.64 -25.15 -4.59
CA ILE A 167 -10.25 -26.37 -4.06
C ILE A 167 -11.77 -26.39 -4.36
N ALA A 168 -12.47 -25.28 -4.15
CA ALA A 168 -13.89 -25.18 -4.45
C ALA A 168 -14.18 -25.40 -5.95
N ALA A 169 -13.42 -24.76 -6.84
CA ALA A 169 -13.58 -24.94 -8.29
C ALA A 169 -13.35 -26.38 -8.73
N TYR A 170 -12.36 -27.08 -8.16
CA TYR A 170 -12.14 -28.50 -8.49
C TYR A 170 -13.29 -29.40 -8.01
N LYS A 171 -13.89 -29.10 -6.85
CA LYS A 171 -15.09 -29.82 -6.38
C LYS A 171 -16.29 -29.59 -7.29
N GLU A 172 -16.52 -28.36 -7.75
CA GLU A 172 -17.58 -28.05 -8.73
C GLU A 172 -17.40 -28.81 -10.04
N LEU A 173 -16.15 -29.03 -10.47
CA LEU A 173 -15.81 -29.82 -11.66
C LEU A 173 -15.88 -31.35 -11.43
N GLY A 174 -16.30 -31.80 -10.25
CA GLY A 174 -16.36 -33.23 -9.90
C GLY A 174 -15.00 -33.91 -9.82
N LEU A 175 -13.91 -33.14 -9.70
CA LEU A 175 -12.56 -33.67 -9.61
C LEU A 175 -12.23 -34.03 -8.16
N ASN A 176 -11.68 -35.24 -7.96
CA ASN A 176 -11.18 -35.63 -6.65
C ASN A 176 -9.87 -34.90 -6.35
N ILE A 177 -9.90 -34.04 -5.33
CA ILE A 177 -8.77 -33.23 -4.87
C ILE A 177 -7.88 -33.92 -3.84
N ASP A 178 -8.34 -35.03 -3.24
CA ASP A 178 -7.64 -35.69 -2.14
C ASP A 178 -6.35 -36.39 -2.60
N THR A 179 -6.25 -36.66 -3.91
CA THR A 179 -5.11 -37.35 -4.54
C THR A 179 -4.21 -36.43 -5.36
N LEU A 180 -4.61 -35.17 -5.57
CA LEU A 180 -3.90 -34.22 -6.43
C LEU A 180 -2.86 -33.43 -5.64
N THR A 181 -1.62 -33.45 -6.11
CA THR A 181 -0.56 -32.60 -5.56
C THR A 181 -0.71 -31.15 -6.04
N PRO A 182 -0.21 -30.15 -5.27
CA PRO A 182 -0.24 -28.75 -5.68
C PRO A 182 0.41 -28.49 -7.06
N ASP A 183 1.46 -29.24 -7.40
CA ASP A 183 2.12 -29.10 -8.70
C ASP A 183 1.25 -29.62 -9.86
N GLN A 184 0.53 -30.72 -9.66
CA GLN A 184 -0.43 -31.25 -10.64
C GLN A 184 -1.59 -30.28 -10.85
N VAL A 185 -2.13 -29.70 -9.78
CA VAL A 185 -3.17 -28.66 -9.84
C VAL A 185 -2.66 -27.47 -10.65
N ARG A 186 -1.46 -26.96 -10.34
CA ARG A 186 -0.84 -25.86 -11.08
C ARG A 186 -0.64 -26.19 -12.56
N LYS A 187 -0.10 -27.38 -12.87
CA LYS A 187 0.13 -27.84 -14.25
C LYS A 187 -1.17 -27.98 -15.02
N ALA A 188 -2.24 -28.48 -14.39
CA ALA A 188 -3.55 -28.59 -15.02
C ALA A 188 -4.13 -27.20 -15.35
N ILE A 189 -4.11 -26.26 -14.40
CA ILE A 189 -4.62 -24.89 -14.64
C ILE A 189 -3.85 -24.21 -15.79
N VAL A 190 -2.52 -24.22 -15.72
CA VAL A 190 -1.67 -23.58 -16.75
C VAL A 190 -1.78 -24.32 -18.09
N GLY A 191 -1.82 -25.65 -18.06
CA GLY A 191 -1.97 -26.50 -19.25
C GLY A 191 -3.28 -26.25 -19.97
N ASN A 192 -4.39 -26.24 -19.24
CA ASN A 192 -5.72 -25.96 -19.79
C ASN A 192 -5.76 -24.58 -20.44
N LYS A 193 -5.22 -23.54 -19.80
CA LYS A 193 -5.17 -22.21 -20.42
C LYS A 193 -4.33 -22.18 -21.70
N ARG A 194 -3.21 -22.92 -21.75
CA ARG A 194 -2.39 -23.04 -22.97
C ARG A 194 -3.11 -23.77 -24.10
N ILE A 195 -3.85 -24.83 -23.78
CA ILE A 195 -4.63 -25.59 -24.76
C ILE A 195 -5.75 -24.72 -25.33
N ILE A 196 -6.52 -24.05 -24.46
CA ILE A 196 -7.59 -23.12 -24.87
C ILE A 196 -7.03 -22.04 -25.80
N ASN A 197 -5.92 -21.39 -25.42
CA ASN A 197 -5.29 -20.35 -26.26
C ASN A 197 -4.81 -20.88 -27.62
N LYS A 198 -4.50 -22.19 -27.76
CA LYS A 198 -4.14 -22.79 -29.06
C LYS A 198 -5.38 -23.09 -29.89
N ILE A 199 -6.46 -23.56 -29.25
CA ILE A 199 -7.75 -23.80 -29.90
C ILE A 199 -8.32 -22.49 -30.43
N GLU A 200 -8.30 -21.43 -29.62
CA GLU A 200 -8.77 -20.08 -29.99
C GLU A 200 -8.05 -19.50 -31.22
N LYS A 201 -6.81 -19.94 -31.48
CA LYS A 201 -5.98 -19.53 -32.64
C LYS A 201 -6.05 -20.51 -33.81
N SER A 202 -6.88 -21.55 -33.71
CA SER A 202 -7.04 -22.48 -34.82
C SER A 202 -7.91 -21.85 -35.89
N ILE A 203 -7.60 -22.13 -37.15
CA ILE A 203 -8.36 -21.62 -38.31
C ILE A 203 -9.85 -21.98 -38.18
N ILE A 204 -10.15 -23.19 -37.71
CA ILE A 204 -11.54 -23.65 -37.50
C ILE A 204 -12.24 -22.79 -36.45
N PHE A 205 -11.58 -22.49 -35.33
CA PHE A 205 -12.17 -21.66 -34.29
C PHE A 205 -12.32 -20.22 -34.75
N GLU A 206 -11.30 -19.62 -35.39
CA GLU A 206 -11.38 -18.26 -35.95
C GLU A 206 -12.51 -18.12 -36.97
N GLN A 207 -12.72 -19.09 -37.84
CA GLN A 207 -13.81 -19.08 -38.82
C GLN A 207 -15.19 -19.10 -38.14
N ILE A 208 -15.35 -19.93 -37.11
CA ILE A 208 -16.58 -20.00 -36.30
C ILE A 208 -16.76 -18.71 -35.46
N ASP A 209 -15.66 -18.09 -35.03
CA ASP A 209 -15.64 -16.85 -34.25
C ASP A 209 -16.12 -15.64 -35.08
N MET A 210 -15.64 -15.54 -36.33
CA MET A 210 -16.01 -14.47 -37.27
C MET A 210 -17.49 -14.55 -37.69
N ASP A 211 -18.05 -15.76 -37.80
CA ASP A 211 -19.45 -15.96 -38.22
C ASP A 211 -20.46 -15.83 -37.06
N LEU A 212 -19.99 -15.82 -35.80
CA LEU A 212 -20.82 -15.78 -34.60
C LEU A 212 -20.33 -14.73 -33.60
N ASP A 213 -20.91 -13.54 -33.68
CA ASP A 213 -20.64 -12.39 -32.79
C ASP A 213 -20.96 -12.63 -31.29
N THR A 214 -21.43 -13.82 -30.90
CA THR A 214 -21.78 -14.13 -29.49
C THR A 214 -21.00 -15.31 -28.92
N LEU A 215 -20.27 -15.06 -27.83
CA LEU A 215 -19.45 -16.03 -27.08
C LEU A 215 -20.21 -17.32 -26.67
N TYR A 216 -21.53 -17.23 -26.47
CA TYR A 216 -22.35 -18.32 -25.93
C TYR A 216 -22.67 -19.44 -26.94
N PHE A 217 -22.54 -19.20 -28.24
CA PHE A 217 -22.86 -20.19 -29.28
C PHE A 217 -21.63 -20.84 -29.93
N ARG A 218 -20.42 -20.36 -29.63
CA ARG A 218 -19.17 -20.77 -30.31
C ARG A 218 -18.74 -22.19 -29.98
N TRP A 219 -18.70 -22.56 -28.70
CA TRP A 219 -18.25 -23.88 -28.26
C TRP A 219 -19.14 -25.05 -28.74
N PRO A 220 -20.48 -24.97 -28.65
CA PRO A 220 -21.35 -26.04 -29.18
C PRO A 220 -21.21 -26.24 -30.69
N ILE A 221 -20.98 -25.17 -31.46
CA ILE A 221 -20.81 -25.25 -32.93
C ILE A 221 -19.42 -25.76 -33.28
N PHE A 222 -18.38 -25.29 -32.57
CA PHE A 222 -17.03 -25.85 -32.67
C PHE A 222 -17.03 -27.36 -32.44
N LEU A 223 -17.67 -27.83 -31.37
CA LEU A 223 -17.78 -29.27 -31.09
C LEU A 223 -18.53 -30.01 -32.19
N LYS A 224 -19.65 -29.48 -32.71
CA LYS A 224 -20.37 -30.09 -33.85
C LYS A 224 -19.54 -30.16 -35.13
N VAL A 225 -18.71 -29.16 -35.40
CA VAL A 225 -17.80 -29.16 -36.57
C VAL A 225 -16.73 -30.22 -36.39
N ILE A 226 -16.13 -30.30 -35.20
CA ILE A 226 -15.16 -31.36 -34.86
C ILE A 226 -15.81 -32.75 -34.96
N ASP A 227 -17.01 -32.94 -34.40
CA ASP A 227 -17.74 -34.21 -34.45
C ASP A 227 -18.11 -34.60 -35.89
N LYS A 228 -18.45 -33.64 -36.75
CA LYS A 228 -18.74 -33.91 -38.17
C LYS A 228 -17.49 -34.22 -38.96
N LEU A 229 -16.39 -33.49 -38.74
CA LEU A 229 -15.07 -33.85 -39.29
C LEU A 229 -14.64 -35.24 -38.83
N ALA A 230 -15.07 -35.63 -37.62
CA ALA A 230 -14.84 -36.96 -37.08
C ALA A 230 -15.64 -38.10 -37.75
N MET A 231 -16.71 -37.77 -38.49
CA MET A 231 -17.72 -38.72 -38.99
C MET A 231 -17.82 -38.81 -40.52
N ILE A 232 -16.85 -38.28 -41.28
CA ILE A 232 -16.88 -38.35 -42.74
C ILE A 232 -16.49 -39.77 -43.21
N GLU A 233 -17.43 -40.50 -43.80
CA GLU A 233 -17.19 -41.78 -44.46
C GLU A 233 -16.49 -41.58 -45.81
N TYR A 234 -15.46 -42.39 -46.08
CA TYR A 234 -14.79 -42.49 -47.37
C TYR A 234 -14.65 -43.97 -47.74
N GLU A 235 -15.12 -44.35 -48.92
CA GLU A 235 -15.06 -45.74 -49.44
C GLU A 235 -15.69 -46.84 -48.56
N GLY A 236 -16.73 -46.53 -47.78
CA GLY A 236 -17.59 -47.55 -47.17
C GLY A 236 -17.04 -48.22 -45.90
N GLU A 237 -15.95 -47.73 -45.32
CA GLU A 237 -15.52 -48.09 -43.96
C GLU A 237 -15.40 -46.83 -43.08
N VAL A 238 -16.01 -46.89 -41.90
CA VAL A 238 -15.86 -45.86 -40.86
C VAL A 238 -14.52 -46.08 -40.15
N VAL A 239 -13.42 -45.74 -40.83
CA VAL A 239 -12.11 -45.57 -40.18
C VAL A 239 -11.54 -44.24 -40.62
N PRO A 240 -11.33 -43.27 -39.71
CA PRO A 240 -11.20 -41.91 -40.16
C PRO A 240 -9.77 -41.60 -40.59
N GLU A 241 -9.63 -41.11 -41.82
CA GLU A 241 -8.36 -40.69 -42.40
C GLU A 241 -7.62 -39.63 -41.55
N TYR A 242 -8.36 -38.80 -40.80
CA TYR A 242 -7.77 -37.86 -39.85
C TYR A 242 -7.07 -38.55 -38.67
N ILE A 243 -7.45 -39.77 -38.27
CA ILE A 243 -6.72 -40.52 -37.24
C ILE A 243 -5.34 -40.90 -37.78
N LYS A 244 -5.24 -41.32 -39.05
CA LYS A 244 -3.95 -41.57 -39.73
C LYS A 244 -3.11 -40.29 -39.81
N GLU A 245 -3.69 -39.16 -40.21
CA GLU A 245 -2.97 -37.88 -40.24
C GLU A 245 -2.55 -37.38 -38.84
N ILE A 246 -3.41 -37.55 -37.82
CA ILE A 246 -3.06 -37.23 -36.42
C ILE A 246 -1.92 -38.13 -35.93
N TYR A 247 -1.95 -39.43 -36.23
CA TYR A 247 -0.85 -40.34 -35.89
C TYR A 247 0.45 -39.98 -36.63
N LEU A 248 0.36 -39.62 -37.92
CA LEU A 248 1.49 -39.10 -38.71
C LEU A 248 2.06 -37.83 -38.09
N ALA A 249 1.25 -36.79 -37.88
CA ALA A 249 1.65 -35.54 -37.25
C ALA A 249 2.21 -35.74 -35.81
N LEU A 250 1.62 -36.65 -35.02
CA LEU A 250 2.11 -37.00 -33.68
C LEU A 250 3.46 -37.74 -33.73
N SER A 251 3.67 -38.59 -34.75
CA SER A 251 4.93 -39.31 -34.96
C SER A 251 6.06 -38.39 -35.45
N GLU A 252 5.74 -37.44 -36.34
CA GLU A 252 6.65 -36.36 -36.77
C GLU A 252 7.04 -35.45 -35.60
N CYS A 253 6.08 -35.07 -34.75
CA CYS A 253 6.35 -34.29 -33.53
C CYS A 253 7.19 -35.06 -32.48
N LYS A 254 7.14 -36.39 -32.46
CA LYS A 254 7.99 -37.23 -31.61
C LYS A 254 9.40 -37.41 -32.20
N ALA A 255 9.52 -37.49 -33.52
CA ALA A 255 10.79 -37.62 -34.22
C ALA A 255 11.62 -36.32 -34.22
N GLY A 256 10.97 -35.16 -34.13
CA GLY A 256 11.61 -33.84 -34.04
C GLY A 256 12.16 -33.44 -32.66
N LYS A 257 12.06 -34.31 -31.64
CA LYS A 257 12.75 -34.10 -30.35
C LYS A 257 14.11 -34.78 -30.36
N LYS A 258 15.11 -34.11 -30.95
CA LYS A 258 16.52 -34.27 -30.61
C LYS A 258 17.05 -32.95 -30.09
#